data_AF-A0A947GUX3-F1
#
_entry.id   AF-A0A947GUX3-F1
#
_cell.length_a   1.000
_cell.length_b   1.000
_cell.length_c   1.000
_cell.angle_alpha   90.00
_cell.angle_beta   90.00
_cell.angle_gamma   90.00
#
_symmetry.space_group_name_H-M   'P 1'
#
loop_
_entity.id
_entity.type
_entity.pdbx_description
1 polymer ?
#
loop_
_entity_poly.entity_id
_entity_poly.type
_entity_poly.pdbx_seq_one_letter_code
_entity_poly.pdbx_strand_id
1 'polypeptide(L)' 'MTSMEEFSFIAAHLEWLELHLRSKAPQADGARMDSALNALACAHAVILELAHIGGTAESSPPATVAPAMPD' A
#
# COMPACT_ATOMS: atom_id res chain seq x y z
N MET A 1 9.85 -1.63 -12.73
CA MET A 1 9.83 -0.84 -11.50
C MET A 1 8.37 -0.53 -11.24
N THR A 2 7.74 -1.22 -10.29
CA THR A 2 6.41 -0.82 -9.85
C THR A 2 6.56 0.50 -9.12
N SER A 3 5.94 1.58 -9.62
CA SER A 3 6.17 2.92 -9.05
C SER A 3 5.39 3.07 -7.74
N MET A 4 5.88 3.91 -6.83
CA MET A 4 5.17 4.28 -5.59
C MET A 4 3.72 4.72 -5.85
N GLU A 5 3.48 5.34 -7.01
CA GLU A 5 2.15 5.77 -7.45
C GLU A 5 1.22 4.59 -7.70
N GLU A 6 1.72 3.47 -8.23
CA GLU A 6 0.91 2.25 -8.43
C GLU A 6 0.46 1.64 -7.11
N PHE A 7 1.33 1.58 -6.10
CA PHE A 7 0.93 1.09 -4.77
C PHE A 7 -0.08 2.01 -4.09
N SER A 8 0.11 3.33 -4.20
CA SER A 8 -0.84 4.31 -3.66
C SER A 8 -2.21 4.21 -4.35
N PHE A 9 -2.21 4.01 -5.67
CA PHE A 9 -3.42 3.80 -6.47
C PHE A 9 -4.16 2.52 -6.06
N ILE A 10 -3.43 1.42 -5.86
CA ILE A 10 -3.99 0.14 -5.41
C ILE A 10 -4.59 0.28 -4.00
N ALA A 11 -3.90 0.95 -3.07
CA ALA A 11 -4.40 1.19 -1.72
C ALA A 11 -5.76 1.92 -1.74
N ALA A 12 -5.86 3.01 -2.52
CA ALA A 12 -7.11 3.75 -2.68
C ALA A 12 -8.25 2.90 -3.28
N HIS A 13 -7.94 1.99 -4.21
CA HIS A 13 -8.93 1.07 -4.79
C HIS A 13 -9.43 0.04 -3.77
N LEU A 14 -8.54 -0.48 -2.93
CA LEU A 14 -8.89 -1.43 -1.87
C LEU A 14 -9.78 -0.77 -0.82
N GLU A 15 -9.44 0.45 -0.39
CA GLU A 15 -10.26 1.24 0.54
C GLU A 15 -11.66 1.53 -0.04
N TRP A 16 -11.74 1.96 -1.30
CA TRP A 16 -13.01 2.19 -1.96
C TRP A 16 -13.86 0.90 -2.03
N LEU A 17 -13.25 -0.23 -2.37
CA LEU A 17 -13.94 -1.51 -2.46
C LEU A 17 -14.48 -1.96 -1.10
N GLU A 18 -13.72 -1.74 -0.02
CA GLU A 18 -14.13 -2.06 1.36
C GLU A 18 -15.38 -1.26 1.75
N LEU A 19 -15.36 0.05 1.52
CA LEU A 19 -16.48 0.95 1.78
C LEU A 19 -17.70 0.57 0.94
N HIS A 20 -17.48 0.26 -0.34
CA HIS A 20 -18.56 -0.15 -1.24
C HIS A 20 -19.25 -1.42 -0.76
N LEU A 21 -18.47 -2.44 -0.38
CA LEU A 21 -19.00 -3.71 0.10
C LEU A 21 -19.73 -3.56 1.44
N ARG A 22 -19.20 -2.77 2.38
CA ARG A 22 -19.86 -2.48 3.66
C ARG A 22 -21.18 -1.72 3.49
N SER A 23 -21.31 -0.91 2.44
CA SER A 23 -22.56 -0.18 2.15
C SER A 23 -23.66 -1.07 1.53
N LYS A 24 -23.35 -2.31 1.13
CA LYS A 24 -24.35 -3.23 0.57
C LYS A 24 -25.27 -3.78 1.67
N ALA A 25 -26.50 -4.10 1.27
CA ALA A 25 -27.44 -4.79 2.13
C ALA A 25 -26.83 -6.11 2.67
N PRO A 26 -27.17 -6.52 3.91
CA PRO A 26 -26.69 -7.75 4.50
C PRO A 26 -26.93 -8.92 3.55
N GLN A 27 -25.85 -9.56 3.12
CA GLN A 27 -25.92 -10.75 2.27
C GLN A 27 -26.43 -11.93 3.12
N ALA A 28 -27.12 -12.88 2.48
CA ALA A 28 -27.54 -14.12 3.13
C ALA A 28 -26.35 -14.94 3.69
N ASP A 29 -25.14 -14.68 3.18
CA ASP A 29 -23.88 -15.29 3.59
C ASP A 29 -22.94 -14.24 4.22
N GLY A 30 -23.37 -13.69 5.37
CA GLY A 30 -22.64 -12.65 6.10
C GLY A 30 -21.23 -13.08 6.51
N ALA A 31 -21.04 -14.34 6.94
CA ALA A 31 -19.74 -14.87 7.35
C ALA A 31 -18.71 -14.87 6.21
N ARG A 32 -19.16 -15.18 4.97
CA ARG A 32 -18.30 -15.10 3.79
C ARG A 32 -17.95 -13.66 3.43
N MET A 33 -18.90 -12.74 3.57
CA MET A 33 -18.65 -11.32 3.34
C MET A 33 -17.65 -10.75 4.37
N ASP A 34 -17.81 -11.08 5.65
CA ASP A 34 -16.89 -10.66 6.71
C ASP A 34 -15.48 -11.21 6.48
N SER A 35 -15.37 -12.47 6.05
CA SER A 35 -14.08 -13.07 5.68
C SER A 35 -13.43 -12.36 4.49
N ALA A 36 -14.21 -11.99 3.48
CA ALA A 36 -13.74 -11.24 2.32
C ALA A 36 -13.28 -9.82 2.70
N LEU A 37 -14.02 -9.13 3.58
CA LEU A 37 -13.65 -7.82 4.10
C LEU A 37 -12.35 -7.87 4.93
N ASN A 38 -12.16 -8.91 5.74
CA ASN A 38 -10.90 -9.11 6.48
C ASN A 38 -9.72 -9.35 5.54
N ALA A 39 -9.89 -10.18 4.51
CA ALA A 39 -8.85 -10.42 3.51
C ALA A 39 -8.49 -9.12 2.75
N LEU A 40 -9.49 -8.31 2.43
CA LEU A 40 -9.32 -7.02 1.76
C LEU A 40 -8.55 -6.02 2.65
N ALA A 41 -8.91 -5.92 3.93
CA ALA A 41 -8.20 -5.07 4.90
C ALA A 41 -6.74 -5.50 5.08
N CYS A 42 -6.48 -6.82 5.10
CA CYS A 42 -5.12 -7.36 5.16
C CYS A 42 -4.30 -6.97 3.91
N ALA A 43 -4.89 -7.11 2.72
CA ALA A 43 -4.24 -6.70 1.47
C ALA A 43 -3.93 -5.20 1.45
N HIS A 44 -4.87 -4.36 1.91
CA HIS A 44 -4.67 -2.92 1.99
C HIS A 44 -3.48 -2.55 2.89
N ALA A 45 -3.38 -3.16 4.08
CA ALA A 45 -2.27 -2.92 5.00
C ALA A 45 -0.91 -3.30 4.39
N VAL A 46 -0.82 -4.44 3.68
CA VAL A 46 0.42 -4.86 3.01
C VAL A 46 0.83 -3.88 1.91
N ILE A 47 -0.12 -3.38 1.12
CA ILE A 47 0.17 -2.43 0.04
C ILE A 47 0.65 -1.08 0.59
N LEU A 48 0.07 -0.61 1.70
CA LEU A 48 0.54 0.61 2.38
C LEU A 48 1.98 0.46 2.89
N GLU A 49 2.31 -0.69 3.48
CA GLU A 49 3.67 -0.97 3.95
C GLU A 49 4.67 -1.00 2.77
N LEU A 50 4.30 -1.63 1.65
CA LEU A 50 5.14 -1.65 0.45
C LEU A 50 5.34 -0.25 -0.14
N ALA A 51 4.30 0.59 -0.14
CA ALA A 51 4.39 1.98 -0.57
C ALA A 51 5.35 2.78 0.32
N HIS A 52 5.29 2.56 1.64
CA HIS A 52 6.17 3.21 2.60
C HIS A 52 7.64 2.80 2.42
N ILE A 53 7.90 1.49 2.31
CA ILE A 53 9.25 0.96 2.07
C ILE A 53 9.81 1.52 0.75
N GLY A 54 9.01 1.54 -0.32
CA GLY A 54 9.40 2.13 -1.61
C GLY A 54 9.80 3.61 -1.48
N GLY A 55 9.01 4.41 -0.75
CA GLY A 55 9.29 5.84 -0.54
C GLY A 55 10.55 6.10 0.30
N THR A 56 10.86 5.24 1.28
CA THR A 56 12.09 5.36 2.08
C THR A 56 13.35 5.00 1.28
N ALA A 57 13.25 4.07 0.33
CA ALA A 57 14.38 3.67 -0.51
C ALA A 57 14.80 4.76 -1.50
N GLU A 58 13.84 5.51 -2.07
CA GLU A 58 14.12 6.63 -2.98
C GLU A 58 14.62 7.90 -2.27
N SER A 59 14.36 8.03 -0.97
CA SER A 59 14.72 9.23 -0.19
C SER A 59 16.12 9.17 0.47
N SER A 60 16.91 8.11 0.24
CA SER A 60 18.28 8.08 0.77
C SER A 60 19.12 9.15 0.06
N PRO A 61 19.65 10.17 0.77
CA PRO A 61 20.51 11.17 0.16
C PRO A 61 21.76 10.48 -0.40
N PRO A 62 22.29 10.93 -1.55
CA PRO A 62 23.54 10.39 -2.07
C PRO A 62 24.60 10.58 -0.99
N ALA A 63 25.26 9.49 -0.59
CA ALA A 63 26.40 9.54 0.31
C ALA A 63 27.38 10.58 -0.25
N THR A 64 27.60 11.67 0.50
CA THR A 64 28.52 12.73 0.10
C THR A 64 29.90 12.11 -0.01
N VAL A 65 30.33 11.83 -1.24
CA VAL A 65 31.70 11.45 -1.55
C VAL A 65 32.55 12.68 -1.27
N ALA A 66 33.29 12.66 -0.16
CA ALA A 66 34.28 13.69 0.11
C ALA A 66 35.33 13.67 -1.02
N PRO A 67 35.68 14.84 -1.60
CA PRO A 67 36.70 14.87 -2.65
C PRO A 67 38.05 14.47 -2.06
N ALA A 68 38.66 13.44 -2.64
CA ALA A 68 40.05 13.12 -2.39
C ALA A 68 40.90 14.31 -2.86
N MET A 69 41.55 15.01 -1.93
CA MET A 69 42.56 16.01 -2.27
C MET A 69 43.78 15.32 -2.88
N PRO A 70 44.29 15.78 -4.03
CA PRO A 70 45.63 15.42 -4.47
C PRO A 70 46.67 16.29 -3.76
N ASP A 71 47.73 15.64 -3.26
CA ASP A 71 49.00 16.24 -2.80
C ASP A 71 49.74 16.96 -3.95
#